data_AF-A0A3N6R8N8-F1
#
_entry.id   AF-A0A3N6R8N8-F1
#
_cell.length_a   1.000
_cell.length_b   1.000
_cell.length_c   1.000
_cell.angle_alpha   90.00
_cell.angle_beta   90.00
_cell.angle_gamma   90.00
#
_symmetry.space_group_name_H-M   'P 1'
#
loop_
_entity.id
_entity.type
_entity.pdbx_description
1 polymer ?
#
loop_
_entity_poly.entity_id
_entity_poly.type
_entity_poly.pdbx_seq_one_letter_code
_entity_poly.pdbx_strand_id
1 'polypeptide(L)'
;VGSVTLMDDRLVNEEALNANFLIPPDENAYRGKTVAEICCVVIRSGTLTLWSLSLLRKFDVVVIGYGSRATKMSVNEQCRKLSKRVAFYTVDCRDSCGEIFVDLQDYKYTKKKLEETVECELSFPSFQVQLYS
;
A
#
# COMPACT_ATOMS: atom_id res chain seq x y z
N VAL A 1 8.30 -9.36 -8.12
CA VAL A 1 6.92 -8.82 -8.18
C VAL A 1 6.33 -9.19 -9.53
N GLY A 2 5.18 -9.84 -9.59
CA GLY A 2 4.57 -10.29 -10.86
C GLY A 2 3.76 -9.23 -11.59
N SER A 3 3.08 -8.35 -10.84
CA SER A 3 2.38 -7.17 -11.37
C SER A 3 2.21 -6.13 -10.28
N VAL A 4 1.91 -4.89 -10.67
CA VAL A 4 1.60 -3.77 -9.76
C VAL A 4 0.30 -3.14 -10.23
N THR A 5 -0.58 -2.81 -9.28
CA THR A 5 -1.81 -2.05 -9.54
C THR A 5 -1.76 -0.78 -8.71
N LEU A 6 -1.85 0.38 -9.38
CA LEU A 6 -1.93 1.68 -8.74
C LEU A 6 -3.40 2.07 -8.58
N MET A 7 -3.79 2.48 -7.37
CA MET A 7 -5.14 2.95 -7.04
C MET A 7 -5.06 4.33 -6.40
N ASP A 8 -5.42 5.35 -7.17
CA ASP A 8 -5.51 6.74 -6.73
C ASP A 8 -6.56 7.46 -7.57
N ASP A 9 -7.67 7.83 -6.95
CA ASP A 9 -8.81 8.49 -7.59
C ASP A 9 -8.75 10.01 -7.49
N ARG A 10 -7.70 10.57 -6.85
CA ARG A 10 -7.51 12.01 -6.77
C ARG A 10 -7.13 12.55 -8.14
N LEU A 11 -7.72 13.68 -8.50
CA LEU A 11 -7.29 14.46 -9.66
C LEU A 11 -5.87 14.99 -9.42
N VAL A 12 -5.10 15.12 -10.49
CA VAL A 12 -3.80 15.77 -10.43
C VAL A 12 -3.98 17.24 -9.99
N ASN A 13 -3.25 17.62 -8.94
CA ASN A 13 -3.19 18.97 -8.40
C ASN A 13 -1.72 19.44 -8.30
N GLU A 14 -1.50 20.69 -7.90
CA GLU A 14 -0.16 21.29 -7.77
C GLU A 14 0.76 20.51 -6.81
N GLU A 15 0.21 20.00 -5.71
CA GLU A 15 0.99 19.21 -4.74
C GLU A 15 1.50 17.91 -5.39
N ALA A 16 0.62 17.19 -6.10
CA ALA A 16 0.99 15.98 -6.82
C ALA A 16 2.02 16.26 -7.91
N LEU A 17 1.88 17.36 -8.66
CA LEU A 17 2.82 17.74 -9.71
C LEU A 17 4.23 18.02 -9.15
N ASN A 18 4.32 18.70 -8.00
CA ASN A 18 5.59 19.02 -7.37
C ASN A 18 6.25 17.82 -6.68
N ALA A 19 5.45 16.84 -6.23
CA ALA A 19 5.94 15.68 -5.48
C ALA A 19 6.12 14.41 -6.33
N ASN A 20 5.64 14.37 -7.57
CA ASN A 20 5.58 13.14 -8.37
C ASN A 20 6.21 13.34 -9.76
N PHE A 21 7.42 12.80 -9.93
CA PHE A 21 8.17 12.86 -11.19
C PHE A 21 7.53 12.07 -12.35
N LEU A 22 6.50 11.24 -12.08
CA LEU A 22 5.75 10.53 -13.12
C LEU A 22 4.70 11.43 -13.79
N ILE A 23 4.37 12.58 -13.19
CA ILE A 23 3.41 13.53 -13.75
C ILE A 23 4.17 14.50 -14.65
N PRO A 24 3.93 14.52 -15.97
CA PRO A 24 4.60 15.46 -16.86
C PRO A 24 4.13 16.91 -16.56
N PRO A 25 5.01 17.91 -16.69
CA PRO A 25 4.66 19.32 -16.47
C PRO A 25 3.86 19.95 -17.63
N ASP A 26 3.07 19.15 -18.33
CA ASP A 26 2.16 19.58 -19.40
C ASP A 26 0.72 19.50 -18.91
N GLU A 27 0.08 20.66 -18.72
CA GLU A 27 -1.30 20.75 -18.25
C GLU A 27 -2.26 19.96 -19.13
N ASN A 28 -2.05 19.95 -20.45
CA ASN A 28 -2.91 19.20 -21.37
C ASN A 28 -2.80 17.69 -21.17
N ALA A 29 -1.66 17.21 -20.67
CA ALA A 29 -1.42 15.80 -20.43
C ALA A 29 -2.16 15.30 -19.19
N TYR A 30 -2.28 16.10 -18.13
CA TYR A 30 -2.87 15.69 -16.84
C TYR A 30 -4.23 16.29 -16.49
N ARG A 31 -4.66 17.36 -17.15
CA ARG A 31 -5.93 18.04 -16.85
C ARG A 31 -7.11 17.06 -16.89
N GLY A 32 -7.86 17.01 -15.79
CA GLY A 32 -9.05 16.18 -15.64
C GLY A 32 -8.79 14.69 -15.45
N LYS A 33 -7.53 14.26 -15.35
CA LYS A 33 -7.15 12.86 -15.11
C LYS A 33 -6.77 12.64 -13.65
N THR A 34 -6.91 11.40 -13.19
CA THR A 34 -6.46 11.01 -11.85
C THR A 34 -4.95 10.77 -11.84
N VAL A 35 -4.36 10.81 -10.64
CA VAL A 35 -2.96 10.46 -10.44
C VAL A 35 -2.66 9.05 -10.96
N ALA A 36 -3.57 8.09 -10.75
CA ALA A 36 -3.39 6.73 -11.24
C ALA A 36 -3.41 6.63 -12.77
N GLU A 37 -4.25 7.41 -13.46
CA GLU A 37 -4.32 7.43 -14.92
C GLU A 37 -3.03 8.00 -15.54
N ILE A 38 -2.41 8.98 -14.88
CA ILE A 38 -1.17 9.60 -15.35
C ILE A 38 0.07 8.76 -15.06
N CYS A 39 0.17 8.23 -13.84
CA CYS A 39 1.34 7.46 -13.42
C CYS A 39 1.35 6.01 -13.95
N CYS A 40 0.39 5.63 -14.80
CA CYS A 40 0.08 4.24 -15.09
C CYS A 40 1.11 3.55 -15.99
N VAL A 41 1.53 2.34 -15.58
CA VAL A 41 2.22 1.34 -16.44
C VAL A 41 1.31 0.15 -16.78
N VAL A 42 0.25 -0.16 -15.99
CA VAL A 42 -0.78 -1.19 -16.31
C VAL A 42 -2.12 -0.82 -15.66
N ILE A 43 -3.20 -0.79 -16.46
CA ILE A 43 -4.52 -0.23 -16.08
C ILE A 43 -5.36 -1.21 -15.24
N ARG A 44 -5.75 -0.78 -14.02
CA ARG A 44 -7.09 -1.02 -13.43
C ARG A 44 -7.47 0.22 -12.60
N SER A 45 -8.21 1.16 -13.19
CA SER A 45 -8.82 2.28 -12.46
C SER A 45 -9.87 1.74 -11.47
N GLY A 46 -9.86 2.25 -10.24
CA GLY A 46 -10.79 1.85 -9.19
C GLY A 46 -10.76 2.82 -8.00
N THR A 47 -11.93 3.10 -7.44
CA THR A 47 -12.10 4.00 -6.29
C THR A 47 -11.61 3.33 -5.00
N LEU A 48 -11.01 4.12 -4.09
CA LEU A 48 -10.58 3.66 -2.77
C LEU A 48 -11.75 3.21 -1.85
N THR A 49 -13.00 3.39 -2.27
CA THR A 49 -14.19 2.95 -1.52
C THR A 49 -14.58 1.50 -1.78
N LEU A 50 -13.92 0.79 -2.71
CA LEU A 50 -14.23 -0.60 -3.06
C LEU A 50 -13.11 -1.60 -2.69
N TRP A 51 -12.49 -1.44 -1.53
CA TRP A 51 -11.67 -2.51 -0.94
C TRP A 51 -12.59 -3.60 -0.42
N SER A 52 -13.01 -4.49 -1.32
CA SER A 52 -13.72 -5.70 -0.96
C SER A 52 -12.71 -6.84 -0.72
N LEU A 53 -13.08 -7.79 0.14
CA LEU A 53 -12.29 -9.01 0.37
C LEU A 53 -11.94 -9.72 -0.95
N SER A 54 -12.85 -9.71 -1.92
CA SER A 54 -12.64 -10.35 -3.23
C SER A 54 -11.58 -9.66 -4.09
N LEU A 55 -11.42 -8.34 -3.94
CA LEU A 55 -10.35 -7.57 -4.57
C LEU A 55 -9.02 -7.85 -3.89
N LEU A 56 -8.97 -7.71 -2.56
CA LEU A 56 -7.76 -7.87 -1.76
C LEU A 56 -7.13 -9.27 -1.91
N ARG A 57 -7.96 -10.32 -2.02
CA ARG A 57 -7.49 -11.70 -2.22
C ARG A 57 -6.64 -11.90 -3.47
N LYS A 58 -6.74 -11.00 -4.45
CA LYS A 58 -5.96 -11.08 -5.71
C LYS A 58 -4.51 -10.67 -5.53
N PHE A 59 -4.19 -9.95 -4.45
CA PHE A 59 -2.85 -9.43 -4.19
C PHE A 59 -2.11 -10.30 -3.17
N ASP A 60 -0.78 -10.25 -3.22
CA ASP A 60 0.08 -10.82 -2.18
C ASP A 60 0.49 -9.76 -1.16
N VAL A 61 0.53 -8.50 -1.60
CA VAL A 61 0.95 -7.33 -0.83
C VAL A 61 0.01 -6.17 -1.14
N VAL A 62 -0.39 -5.43 -0.12
CA VAL A 62 -1.14 -4.17 -0.22
C VAL A 62 -0.36 -3.10 0.51
N VAL A 63 -0.11 -2.00 -0.20
CA VAL A 63 0.57 -0.82 0.33
C VAL A 63 -0.40 0.34 0.29
N ILE A 64 -0.71 0.92 1.45
CA ILE A 64 -1.55 2.10 1.55
C ILE A 64 -0.68 3.30 1.87
N GLY A 65 -0.55 4.17 0.88
CA GLY A 65 0.00 5.51 1.07
C GLY A 65 -1.02 6.45 1.71
N TYR A 66 -0.89 7.74 1.40
CA TYR A 66 -1.85 8.82 1.68
C TYR A 66 -3.29 8.31 1.89
N GLY A 67 -3.84 8.49 3.08
CA GLY A 67 -5.17 7.99 3.44
C GLY A 67 -5.48 8.13 4.92
N SER A 68 -6.77 8.18 5.25
CA SER A 68 -7.21 8.33 6.64
C SER A 68 -6.79 7.13 7.49
N ARG A 69 -6.56 7.36 8.79
CA ARG A 69 -6.31 6.30 9.76
C ARG A 69 -7.42 5.24 9.74
N ALA A 70 -8.67 5.65 9.56
CA ALA A 70 -9.82 4.74 9.46
C ALA A 70 -9.74 3.83 8.23
N THR A 71 -9.33 4.35 7.08
CA THR A 71 -9.13 3.56 5.86
C THR A 71 -8.04 2.52 6.05
N LYS A 72 -6.87 2.94 6.58
CA LYS A 72 -5.73 2.03 6.84
C LYS A 72 -6.12 0.91 7.80
N MET A 73 -6.84 1.24 8.86
CA MET A 73 -7.36 0.27 9.84
C MET A 73 -8.36 -0.70 9.20
N SER A 74 -9.33 -0.20 8.42
CA SER A 74 -10.33 -1.04 7.76
C SER A 74 -9.69 -2.02 6.76
N VAL A 75 -8.73 -1.56 5.94
CA VAL A 75 -8.07 -2.45 4.98
C VAL A 75 -7.16 -3.47 5.68
N ASN A 76 -6.43 -3.06 6.73
CA ASN A 76 -5.64 -4.01 7.52
C ASN A 76 -6.51 -5.12 8.11
N GLU A 77 -7.65 -4.76 8.70
CA GLU A 77 -8.62 -5.71 9.24
C GLU A 77 -9.14 -6.66 8.15
N GLN A 78 -9.43 -6.14 6.96
CA GLN A 78 -9.84 -6.97 5.83
C GLN A 78 -8.75 -7.93 5.36
N CYS A 79 -7.48 -7.49 5.28
CA CYS A 79 -6.36 -8.36 4.94
C CYS A 79 -6.21 -9.52 5.94
N ARG A 80 -6.46 -9.29 7.22
CA ARG A 80 -6.44 -10.33 8.27
C ARG A 80 -7.61 -11.31 8.21
N LYS A 81 -8.74 -10.91 7.64
CA LYS A 81 -9.93 -11.78 7.45
C LYS A 81 -9.77 -12.76 6.27
N LEU A 82 -8.78 -12.57 5.42
CA LEU A 82 -8.55 -13.43 4.26
C LEU A 82 -7.89 -14.75 4.69
N SER A 83 -8.34 -15.86 4.09
CA SER A 83 -7.67 -17.16 4.26
C SER A 83 -6.28 -17.21 3.62
N LYS A 84 -6.06 -16.42 2.56
CA LYS A 84 -4.74 -16.17 1.98
C LYS A 84 -4.10 -15.01 2.73
N ARG A 85 -2.87 -15.19 3.20
CA ARG A 85 -2.07 -14.10 3.77
C ARG A 85 -1.82 -13.01 2.72
N VAL A 86 -2.24 -11.79 3.04
CA VAL A 86 -1.89 -10.57 2.29
C VAL A 86 -1.06 -9.70 3.21
N ALA A 87 0.19 -9.44 2.83
CA ALA A 87 1.06 -8.55 3.59
C ALA A 87 0.55 -7.11 3.48
N PHE A 88 0.45 -6.42 4.60
CA PHE A 88 -0.10 -5.07 4.65
C PHE A 88 0.97 -4.07 5.08
N TYR A 89 1.06 -2.98 4.35
CA TYR A 89 2.00 -1.89 4.61
C TYR A 89 1.26 -0.56 4.61
N THR A 90 1.67 0.35 5.50
CA THR A 90 1.39 1.77 5.31
C THR A 90 2.70 2.54 5.18
N VAL A 91 2.66 3.59 4.36
CA VAL A 91 3.78 4.51 4.20
C VAL A 91 3.23 5.92 4.14
N ASP A 92 3.74 6.79 5.00
CA ASP A 92 3.41 8.20 4.98
C ASP A 92 4.68 9.02 5.09
N CYS A 93 4.71 10.13 4.37
CA CYS A 93 5.75 11.15 4.51
C CYS A 93 5.06 12.48 4.73
N ARG A 94 5.47 13.19 5.79
CA ARG A 94 5.01 14.54 6.08
C ARG A 94 6.22 15.38 6.46
N ASP A 95 6.48 16.40 5.65
CA ASP A 95 7.63 17.28 5.79
C ASP A 95 8.95 16.48 5.82
N SER A 96 9.69 16.54 6.92
CA SER A 96 10.95 15.81 7.12
C SER A 96 10.78 14.43 7.76
N CYS A 97 9.55 14.00 8.03
CA CYS A 97 9.26 12.77 8.77
C CYS A 97 8.62 11.73 7.86
N GLY A 98 9.17 10.52 7.87
CA GLY A 98 8.59 9.35 7.22
C GLY A 98 8.18 8.30 8.25
N GLU A 99 7.05 7.66 8.02
CA GLU A 99 6.57 6.51 8.79
C GLU A 99 6.33 5.33 7.87
N ILE A 100 6.77 4.16 8.30
CA ILE A 100 6.43 2.88 7.66
C ILE A 100 5.88 1.96 8.74
N PHE A 101 4.71 1.40 8.48
CA PHE A 101 4.16 0.31 9.27
C PHE A 101 4.07 -0.95 8.42
N VAL A 102 4.27 -2.11 9.07
CA VAL A 102 4.22 -3.42 8.43
C VAL A 102 3.39 -4.37 9.29
N ASP A 103 2.47 -5.07 8.66
CA ASP A 103 1.75 -6.20 9.23
C ASP A 103 1.85 -7.40 8.29
N LEU A 104 2.70 -8.36 8.68
CA LEU A 104 2.87 -9.63 7.98
C LEU A 104 2.05 -10.77 8.62
N GLN A 105 1.22 -10.45 9.62
CA GLN A 105 0.49 -11.43 10.44
C GLN A 105 1.49 -12.41 11.10
N ASP A 106 1.22 -13.70 11.05
CA ASP A 106 2.19 -14.73 11.44
C ASP A 106 3.10 -15.05 10.24
N TYR A 107 4.36 -14.63 10.36
CA TYR A 107 5.32 -14.63 9.28
C TYR A 107 6.50 -15.56 9.56
N LYS A 108 6.64 -16.59 8.71
CA LYS A 108 7.77 -17.51 8.72
C LYS A 108 8.79 -17.11 7.66
N TYR A 109 10.06 -17.11 8.03
CA TYR A 109 11.16 -16.80 7.12
C TYR A 109 12.44 -17.52 7.49
N THR A 110 13.25 -17.78 6.48
CA THR A 110 14.59 -18.36 6.65
C THR A 110 15.63 -17.24 6.79
N LYS A 111 16.32 -17.21 7.93
CA LYS A 111 17.47 -16.32 8.15
C LYS A 111 18.76 -17.07 7.80
N LYS A 112 19.54 -16.53 6.86
CA LYS A 112 20.91 -17.01 6.63
C LYS A 112 21.83 -16.48 7.73
N LYS A 113 22.56 -17.39 8.39
CA LYS A 113 23.58 -17.05 9.37
C LYS A 113 24.81 -17.92 9.10
N LEU A 114 25.85 -17.32 8.52
CA LEU A 114 27.05 -18.04 8.04
C LEU A 114 26.66 -19.17 7.06
N GLU A 115 27.06 -20.41 7.36
CA GLU A 115 26.81 -21.61 6.55
C GLU A 115 25.45 -22.28 6.87
N GLU A 116 24.72 -21.77 7.86
CA GLU A 116 23.45 -22.33 8.30
C GLU A 116 22.24 -21.47 7.90
N THR A 117 21.12 -22.15 7.70
CA THR A 117 19.80 -21.52 7.49
C THR A 117 18.92 -21.85 8.68
N VAL A 118 18.41 -20.80 9.34
CA VAL A 118 17.56 -20.93 10.53
C VAL A 118 16.15 -20.48 10.17
N GLU A 119 15.17 -21.35 10.39
CA GLU A 119 13.76 -20.99 10.30
C GLU A 119 13.36 -20.12 11.49
N CYS A 120 12.68 -19.02 11.21
CA CYS A 120 12.26 -18.02 12.18
C CYS A 120 10.77 -17.73 12.00
N GLU A 121 10.08 -17.40 13.09
CA GLU A 121 8.67 -17.02 13.09
C GLU A 121 8.50 -15.72 13.87
N LEU A 122 7.74 -14.78 13.30
CA LEU A 122 7.41 -13.50 13.91
C LEU A 122 5.90 -13.29 13.81
N SER A 123 5.31 -12.76 14.89
CA SER A 123 3.91 -12.33 14.88
C SER A 123 3.86 -10.81 14.91
N PHE A 124 3.17 -10.23 13.94
CA PHE A 124 3.01 -8.78 13.81
C PHE A 124 1.67 -8.33 14.42
N PRO A 125 1.64 -7.17 15.13
CA PRO A 125 0.39 -6.59 15.61
C PRO A 125 -0.43 -6.04 14.44
N SER A 126 -1.75 -5.92 14.63
CA SER A 126 -2.58 -5.20 13.66
C SER A 126 -2.28 -3.71 13.69
N PHE A 127 -2.62 -3.00 12.61
CA PHE A 127 -2.45 -1.55 12.55
C PHE A 127 -3.19 -0.85 13.69
N GLN A 128 -4.37 -1.35 14.08
CA GLN A 128 -5.12 -0.81 15.20
C GLN A 128 -4.33 -0.93 16.52
N VAL A 129 -3.78 -2.11 16.82
CA VAL A 129 -3.07 -2.36 18.09
C VAL A 129 -1.82 -1.49 18.21
N GLN A 130 -1.04 -1.36 17.13
CA GLN A 130 0.18 -0.54 17.12
C GLN A 130 -0.08 0.93 17.45
N LEU A 131 -1.25 1.47 17.10
CA LEU A 131 -1.58 2.86 17.37
C LEU A 131 -2.00 3.13 18.83
N TYR A 132 -2.15 2.08 19.63
CA TYR A 132 -2.53 2.16 21.05
C TYR A 132 -1.48 1.51 21.98
N SER A 133 -0.33 1.09 21.45
CA SER A 133 0.84 0.59 22.19
C SER A 133 1.81 1.71 22.53
#